data_AF-A0A2D6X7Q5-F1
#
_entry.id   AF-A0A2D6X7Q5-F1
#
_cell.length_a   1.000
_cell.length_b   1.000
_cell.length_c   1.000
_cell.angle_alpha   90.00
_cell.angle_beta   90.00
_cell.angle_gamma   90.00
#
_symmetry.space_group_name_H-M   'P 1'
#
loop_
_entity.id
_entity.type
_entity.pdbx_description
1 polymer ?
#
loop_
_entity_poly.entity_id
_entity_poly.type
_entity_poly.pdbx_seq_one_letter_code
_entity_poly.pdbx_strand_id
1 'polypeptide(L)'
;MLLKHLQEKQKKLQQKNNFYTPSGLSVYFKEPLLNDDINVERVVAKIEDTIPDHLRSEIEMIIFGQFDEFEERSLNAFYKDGALYVSNVQDSEEDLYDDLVHEISHSIEEVYGYEIYADQKVRDEFLRKRKFMHDLLWAKGYKAPLSFFLETEYNKEFDMFLYEDIGYDVLNQLLVGLFISAYGATSLREYFATGFVEYYIDPSHEMLKKISPELYKKFSSLEKPEELDIDA
;
A
#
# COMPACT_ATOMS: atom_id res chain seq x y z
N MET A 1 -22.52 36.10 -12.89
CA MET A 1 -21.21 35.44 -12.70
C MET A 1 -21.32 34.17 -11.87
N LEU A 2 -21.94 34.19 -10.68
CA LEU A 2 -22.10 33.01 -9.82
C LEU A 2 -22.82 31.81 -10.49
N LEU A 3 -23.91 32.07 -11.24
CA LEU A 3 -24.68 31.02 -11.92
C LEU A 3 -23.89 30.33 -13.04
N LYS A 4 -23.10 31.10 -13.81
CA LYS A 4 -22.20 30.56 -14.85
C LYS A 4 -21.09 29.72 -14.23
N HIS A 5 -20.52 30.18 -13.11
CA HIS A 5 -19.49 29.45 -12.40
C HIS A 5 -20.02 28.16 -11.78
N LEU A 6 -21.23 28.18 -11.20
CA LEU A 6 -21.91 26.98 -10.71
C LEU A 6 -22.27 26.02 -11.85
N GLN A 7 -22.72 26.53 -13.00
CA GLN A 7 -23.00 25.72 -14.19
C GLN A 7 -21.73 25.11 -14.80
N GLU A 8 -20.62 25.84 -14.84
CA GLU A 8 -19.31 25.32 -15.27
C GLU A 8 -18.77 24.27 -14.31
N LYS A 9 -18.90 24.49 -13.00
CA LYS A 9 -18.55 23.50 -11.97
C LYS A 9 -19.44 22.25 -12.09
N GLN A 10 -20.73 22.42 -12.32
CA GLN A 10 -21.69 21.34 -12.54
C GLN A 10 -21.46 20.60 -13.87
N LYS A 11 -20.97 21.29 -14.91
CA LYS A 11 -20.59 20.70 -16.20
C LYS A 11 -19.26 19.92 -16.11
N LYS A 12 -18.29 20.43 -15.34
CA LYS A 12 -17.07 19.69 -14.97
C LYS A 12 -17.40 18.48 -14.08
N LEU A 13 -18.33 18.63 -13.13
CA LEU A 13 -18.90 17.53 -12.34
C LEU A 13 -19.79 16.55 -13.16
N GLN A 14 -20.24 16.95 -14.36
CA GLN A 14 -20.94 16.07 -15.31
C GLN A 14 -19.97 15.43 -16.31
N GLN A 15 -18.75 15.96 -16.49
CA GLN A 15 -17.59 15.26 -17.04
C GLN A 15 -16.98 14.32 -15.97
N LYS A 16 -17.86 13.59 -15.27
CA LYS A 16 -17.49 12.40 -14.49
C LYS A 16 -17.14 11.33 -15.50
N ASN A 17 -15.87 11.22 -15.86
CA ASN A 17 -15.40 10.09 -16.65
C ASN A 17 -15.26 8.87 -15.73
N ASN A 18 -16.36 8.45 -15.10
CA ASN A 18 -16.42 7.11 -14.56
C ASN A 18 -16.25 6.16 -15.75
N PHE A 19 -15.47 5.11 -15.58
CA PHE A 19 -15.23 4.15 -16.63
C PHE A 19 -15.17 2.74 -16.07
N TYR A 20 -15.34 1.77 -16.97
CA TYR A 20 -15.05 0.37 -16.69
C TYR A 20 -13.80 0.00 -17.46
N THR A 21 -12.91 -0.75 -16.82
CA THR A 21 -11.77 -1.33 -17.52
C THR A 21 -12.21 -2.53 -18.36
N PRO A 22 -11.35 -3.03 -19.27
CA PRO A 22 -11.61 -4.27 -20.00
C PRO A 22 -11.82 -5.50 -19.10
N SER A 23 -11.21 -5.55 -17.91
CA SER A 23 -11.41 -6.65 -16.95
C SER A 23 -12.73 -6.56 -16.17
N GLY A 24 -13.44 -5.42 -16.26
CA GLY A 24 -14.72 -5.18 -15.58
C GLY A 24 -14.59 -4.37 -14.28
N LEU A 25 -13.39 -3.91 -13.91
CA LEU A 25 -13.16 -3.04 -12.77
C LEU A 25 -13.88 -1.69 -12.96
N SER A 26 -14.68 -1.28 -11.98
CA SER A 26 -15.40 -0.01 -12.01
C SER A 26 -14.54 1.12 -11.42
N VAL A 27 -14.30 2.19 -12.17
CA VAL A 27 -13.61 3.38 -11.66
C VAL A 27 -14.61 4.53 -11.53
N TYR A 28 -14.79 5.01 -10.29
CA TYR A 28 -15.79 6.02 -9.93
C TYR A 28 -15.14 7.25 -9.29
N PHE A 29 -15.55 8.43 -9.76
CA PHE A 29 -15.13 9.72 -9.20
C PHE A 29 -16.28 10.33 -8.39
N LYS A 30 -16.19 10.21 -7.06
CA LYS A 30 -17.06 10.96 -6.14
C LYS A 30 -16.76 12.45 -6.29
N GLU A 31 -15.48 12.79 -6.36
CA GLU A 31 -14.95 14.12 -6.63
C GLU A 31 -13.84 14.02 -7.68
N PRO A 32 -13.65 15.05 -8.53
CA PRO A 32 -12.55 15.05 -9.49
C PRO A 32 -11.20 15.14 -8.77
N LEU A 33 -10.17 14.57 -9.39
CA LEU A 33 -8.79 14.81 -8.99
C LEU A 33 -8.48 16.31 -9.03
N LEU A 34 -7.67 16.78 -8.08
CA LEU A 34 -7.21 18.17 -8.05
C LEU A 34 -6.08 18.44 -9.04
N ASN A 35 -5.33 17.40 -9.42
CA ASN A 35 -4.26 17.47 -10.37
C ASN A 35 -4.74 17.00 -11.76
N ASP A 36 -4.91 17.96 -12.68
CA ASP A 36 -5.39 17.70 -14.04
C ASP A 36 -4.35 16.97 -14.93
N ASP A 37 -3.08 16.84 -14.48
CA ASP A 37 -2.01 16.17 -15.23
C ASP A 37 -2.00 14.64 -15.05
N ILE A 38 -2.78 14.12 -14.09
CA ILE A 38 -2.87 12.70 -13.78
C ILE A 38 -3.91 12.01 -14.68
N ASN A 39 -3.45 11.04 -15.46
CA ASN A 39 -4.31 10.17 -16.26
C ASN A 39 -4.60 8.85 -15.54
N VAL A 40 -5.73 8.79 -14.84
CA VAL A 40 -6.17 7.59 -14.10
C VAL A 40 -6.36 6.38 -15.00
N GLU A 41 -6.93 6.54 -16.19
CA GLU A 41 -7.11 5.42 -17.13
C GLU A 41 -5.77 4.77 -17.48
N ARG A 42 -4.71 5.57 -17.67
CA ARG A 42 -3.36 5.09 -17.93
C ARG A 42 -2.78 4.32 -16.74
N VAL A 43 -2.95 4.84 -15.52
CA VAL A 43 -2.43 4.18 -14.31
C VAL A 43 -3.15 2.86 -14.06
N VAL A 44 -4.48 2.84 -14.18
CA VAL A 44 -5.28 1.62 -14.01
C VAL A 44 -4.96 0.59 -15.09
N ALA A 45 -4.79 1.01 -16.34
CA ALA A 45 -4.34 0.10 -17.41
C ALA A 45 -2.96 -0.51 -17.11
N LYS A 46 -2.02 0.29 -16.57
CA LYS A 46 -0.71 -0.21 -16.12
C LYS A 46 -0.87 -1.29 -15.04
N ILE A 47 -1.76 -1.08 -14.06
CA ILE A 47 -2.05 -2.09 -13.01
C ILE A 47 -2.52 -3.41 -13.63
N GLU A 48 -3.47 -3.36 -14.57
CA GLU A 48 -4.00 -4.55 -15.25
C GLU A 48 -2.94 -5.26 -16.09
N ASP A 49 -2.04 -4.51 -16.72
CA ASP A 49 -0.93 -5.06 -17.51
C ASP A 49 0.18 -5.67 -16.64
N THR A 50 0.40 -5.16 -15.43
CA THR A 50 1.53 -5.57 -14.57
C THR A 50 1.19 -6.63 -13.53
N ILE A 51 0.04 -6.51 -12.86
CA ILE A 51 -0.35 -7.42 -11.78
C ILE A 51 -1.22 -8.52 -12.39
N PRO A 52 -1.01 -9.81 -12.08
CA PRO A 52 -1.87 -10.90 -12.56
C PRO A 52 -3.34 -10.76 -12.16
N ASP A 53 -4.26 -11.22 -13.02
CA ASP A 53 -5.71 -11.12 -12.79
C ASP A 53 -6.17 -11.76 -11.48
N HIS A 54 -5.60 -12.92 -11.11
CA HIS A 54 -5.98 -13.62 -9.88
C HIS A 54 -5.56 -12.90 -8.60
N LEU A 55 -4.60 -11.97 -8.68
CA LEU A 55 -4.20 -11.13 -7.54
C LEU A 55 -5.05 -9.86 -7.42
N ARG A 56 -5.92 -9.60 -8.40
CA ARG A 56 -6.84 -8.44 -8.43
C ARG A 56 -8.31 -8.84 -8.34
N SER A 57 -8.61 -10.14 -8.22
CA SER A 57 -9.98 -10.67 -8.33
C SER A 57 -10.95 -10.14 -7.29
N GLU A 58 -10.44 -9.76 -6.12
CA GLU A 58 -11.24 -9.26 -5.00
C GLU A 58 -11.61 -7.79 -5.15
N ILE A 59 -11.10 -7.10 -6.17
CA ILE A 59 -11.27 -5.67 -6.35
C ILE A 59 -12.32 -5.42 -7.42
N GLU A 60 -13.46 -4.90 -6.98
CA GLU A 60 -14.60 -4.61 -7.84
C GLU A 60 -14.63 -3.14 -8.27
N MET A 61 -14.06 -2.24 -7.44
CA MET A 61 -14.18 -0.80 -7.64
C MET A 61 -12.97 -0.01 -7.15
N ILE A 62 -12.67 1.08 -7.86
CA ILE A 62 -11.80 2.17 -7.38
C ILE A 62 -12.66 3.43 -7.24
N ILE A 63 -12.59 4.09 -6.09
CA ILE A 63 -13.37 5.26 -5.75
C ILE A 63 -12.44 6.43 -5.41
N PHE A 64 -12.48 7.49 -6.23
CA PHE A 64 -11.75 8.73 -6.00
C PHE A 64 -12.61 9.78 -5.29
N GLY A 65 -12.09 10.38 -4.22
CA GLY A 65 -12.74 11.51 -3.53
C GLY A 65 -12.13 11.81 -2.16
N GLN A 66 -12.75 12.72 -1.41
CA GLN A 66 -12.42 12.95 0.00
C GLN A 66 -13.26 12.05 0.93
N PHE A 67 -12.59 11.42 1.89
CA PHE A 67 -13.16 10.54 2.91
C PHE A 67 -12.62 10.90 4.30
N ASP A 68 -13.44 10.74 5.34
CA ASP A 68 -13.10 11.11 6.72
C ASP A 68 -11.90 10.28 7.21
N GLU A 69 -11.79 9.02 6.77
CA GLU A 69 -10.71 8.11 7.09
C GLU A 69 -9.32 8.65 6.72
N PHE A 70 -9.19 9.45 5.66
CA PHE A 70 -7.91 10.03 5.27
C PHE A 70 -7.38 11.03 6.31
N GLU A 71 -8.28 11.81 6.92
CA GLU A 71 -7.92 12.75 7.99
C GLU A 71 -7.75 12.02 9.33
N GLU A 72 -8.65 11.08 9.64
CA GLU A 72 -8.65 10.37 10.93
C GLU A 72 -7.47 9.41 11.09
N ARG A 73 -6.99 8.84 9.99
CA ARG A 73 -5.93 7.82 9.95
C ARG A 73 -4.66 8.30 9.24
N SER A 74 -4.65 9.52 8.71
CA SER A 74 -3.52 10.08 7.95
C SER A 74 -3.12 9.20 6.76
N LEU A 75 -4.09 8.78 5.94
CA LEU A 75 -3.91 7.89 4.78
C LEU A 75 -4.24 8.61 3.47
N ASN A 76 -3.67 8.14 2.36
CA ASN A 76 -4.02 8.60 1.01
C ASN A 76 -4.94 7.63 0.26
N ALA A 77 -4.89 6.35 0.63
CA ALA A 77 -5.76 5.32 0.11
C ALA A 77 -6.11 4.31 1.22
N PHE A 78 -7.16 3.52 1.00
CA PHE A 78 -7.44 2.32 1.79
C PHE A 78 -8.32 1.34 1.01
N TYR A 79 -8.07 0.05 1.20
CA TYR A 79 -8.93 -1.04 0.77
C TYR A 79 -10.04 -1.30 1.80
N LYS A 80 -11.26 -1.50 1.33
CA LYS A 80 -12.39 -1.95 2.15
C LYS A 80 -13.50 -2.55 1.29
N ASP A 81 -13.97 -3.74 1.68
CA ASP A 81 -15.15 -4.40 1.12
C ASP A 81 -15.15 -4.47 -0.43
N GLY A 82 -14.01 -4.88 -1.02
CA GLY A 82 -13.87 -5.00 -2.48
C GLY A 82 -13.63 -3.69 -3.22
N ALA A 83 -13.47 -2.56 -2.52
CA ALA A 83 -13.23 -1.26 -3.10
C ALA A 83 -11.92 -0.62 -2.62
N LEU A 84 -11.18 0.00 -3.54
CA LEU A 84 -10.05 0.88 -3.22
C LEU A 84 -10.56 2.32 -3.14
N TYR A 85 -10.46 2.92 -1.97
CA TYR A 85 -10.78 4.33 -1.75
C TYR A 85 -9.49 5.13 -1.88
N VAL A 86 -9.46 6.12 -2.77
CA VAL A 86 -8.26 6.89 -3.09
C VAL A 86 -8.56 8.38 -2.99
N SER A 87 -7.66 9.11 -2.34
CA SER A 87 -7.74 10.57 -2.23
C SER A 87 -7.80 11.20 -3.62
N ASN A 88 -8.65 12.22 -3.77
CA ASN A 88 -8.65 13.04 -4.97
C ASN A 88 -7.50 14.07 -5.00
N VAL A 89 -6.68 14.10 -3.94
CA VAL A 89 -5.42 14.84 -3.88
C VAL A 89 -4.30 13.84 -4.13
N GLN A 90 -3.65 13.96 -5.28
CA GLN A 90 -2.57 13.08 -5.74
C GLN A 90 -1.46 13.92 -6.36
N ASP A 91 -0.22 13.59 -6.03
CA ASP A 91 0.95 14.37 -6.44
C ASP A 91 1.39 13.99 -7.87
N SER A 92 1.42 12.70 -8.18
CA SER A 92 1.79 12.19 -9.50
C SER A 92 1.08 10.88 -9.86
N GLU A 93 1.28 10.42 -11.10
CA GLU A 93 0.84 9.08 -11.51
C GLU A 93 1.65 7.95 -10.88
N GLU A 94 2.89 8.23 -10.47
CA GLU A 94 3.73 7.25 -9.76
C GLU A 94 3.16 7.05 -8.35
N ASP A 95 2.86 8.12 -7.63
CA ASP A 95 2.23 8.03 -6.30
C ASP A 95 0.87 7.33 -6.36
N LEU A 96 0.05 7.64 -7.37
CA LEU A 96 -1.23 6.97 -7.57
C LEU A 96 -1.05 5.47 -7.88
N TYR A 97 -0.05 5.12 -8.69
CA TYR A 97 0.25 3.71 -8.96
C TYR A 97 0.64 3.00 -7.67
N ASP A 98 1.53 3.59 -6.89
CA ASP A 98 2.03 3.04 -5.64
C ASP A 98 0.91 2.84 -4.61
N ASP A 99 0.04 3.84 -4.43
CA ASP A 99 -1.16 3.75 -3.58
C ASP A 99 -2.06 2.58 -4.02
N LEU A 100 -2.34 2.45 -5.33
CA LEU A 100 -3.18 1.36 -5.83
C LEU A 100 -2.54 -0.02 -5.63
N VAL A 101 -1.24 -0.18 -5.90
CA VAL A 101 -0.52 -1.44 -5.66
C VAL A 101 -0.51 -1.78 -4.17
N HIS A 102 -0.35 -0.78 -3.31
CA HIS A 102 -0.40 -0.95 -1.86
C HIS A 102 -1.77 -1.48 -1.41
N GLU A 103 -2.86 -0.86 -1.86
CA GLU A 103 -4.20 -1.31 -1.46
C GLU A 103 -4.60 -2.67 -2.05
N ILE A 104 -4.13 -2.99 -3.27
CA ILE A 104 -4.25 -4.35 -3.84
C ILE A 104 -3.58 -5.38 -2.94
N SER A 105 -2.41 -5.04 -2.37
CA SER A 105 -1.73 -5.97 -1.46
C SER A 105 -2.54 -6.26 -0.19
N HIS A 106 -3.29 -5.27 0.31
CA HIS A 106 -4.16 -5.45 1.47
C HIS A 106 -5.36 -6.33 1.14
N SER A 107 -5.93 -6.23 -0.07
CA SER A 107 -7.00 -7.15 -0.49
C SER A 107 -6.50 -8.60 -0.59
N ILE A 108 -5.28 -8.80 -1.11
CA ILE A 108 -4.66 -10.12 -1.20
C ILE A 108 -4.42 -10.69 0.20
N GLU A 109 -3.88 -9.90 1.13
CA GLU A 109 -3.60 -10.36 2.48
C GLU A 109 -4.88 -10.65 3.28
N GLU A 110 -5.97 -9.91 3.05
CA GLU A 110 -7.25 -10.19 3.71
C GLU A 110 -7.81 -11.57 3.34
N VAL A 111 -7.60 -12.00 2.09
CA VAL A 111 -8.07 -13.31 1.59
C VAL A 111 -7.08 -14.43 1.88
N TYR A 112 -5.78 -14.20 1.65
CA TYR A 112 -4.75 -15.23 1.69
C TYR A 112 -3.82 -15.13 2.92
N GLY A 113 -4.18 -14.33 3.92
CA GLY A 113 -3.31 -14.05 5.08
C GLY A 113 -2.86 -15.31 5.81
N TYR A 114 -3.73 -16.32 5.90
CA TYR A 114 -3.38 -17.62 6.50
C TYR A 114 -2.26 -18.30 5.72
N GLU A 115 -2.37 -18.40 4.39
CA GLU A 115 -1.41 -19.03 3.48
C GLU A 115 -0.11 -18.21 3.37
N ILE A 116 -0.23 -16.89 3.38
CA ILE A 116 0.90 -15.96 3.34
C ILE A 116 1.79 -16.17 4.56
N TYR A 117 1.20 -16.29 5.75
CA TYR A 117 1.95 -16.36 7.01
C TYR A 117 2.08 -17.78 7.61
N ALA A 118 1.49 -18.81 6.99
CA ALA A 118 1.47 -20.19 7.49
C ALA A 118 2.86 -20.73 7.87
N ASP A 119 3.86 -20.52 7.00
CA ASP A 119 5.23 -21.02 7.21
C ASP A 119 6.07 -20.13 8.14
N GLN A 120 5.49 -19.05 8.65
CA GLN A 120 6.08 -18.06 9.56
C GLN A 120 7.31 -17.31 9.01
N LYS A 121 7.76 -17.56 7.78
CA LYS A 121 9.06 -17.01 7.30
C LYS A 121 9.03 -15.50 7.12
N VAL A 122 7.95 -14.98 6.53
CA VAL A 122 7.74 -13.54 6.36
C VAL A 122 7.64 -12.84 7.71
N ARG A 123 6.87 -13.43 8.64
CA ARG A 123 6.74 -12.91 10.01
C ARG A 123 8.07 -12.91 10.76
N ASP A 124 8.83 -13.99 10.69
CA ASP A 124 10.12 -14.10 11.37
C ASP A 124 11.15 -13.14 10.77
N GLU A 125 11.13 -12.91 9.45
CA GLU A 125 11.92 -11.88 8.79
C GLU A 125 11.59 -10.49 9.31
N PHE A 126 10.30 -10.13 9.34
CA PHE A 126 9.83 -8.87 9.90
C PHE A 126 10.28 -8.67 11.36
N LEU A 127 10.07 -9.67 12.24
CA LEU A 127 10.43 -9.57 13.65
C LEU A 127 11.95 -9.44 13.87
N ARG A 128 12.77 -10.12 13.07
CA ARG A 128 14.23 -9.93 13.11
C ARG A 128 14.62 -8.49 12.79
N LYS A 129 13.98 -7.89 11.78
CA LYS A 129 14.21 -6.49 11.39
C LYS A 129 13.76 -5.52 12.47
N ARG A 130 12.58 -5.73 13.06
CA ARG A 130 12.05 -4.96 14.18
C ARG A 130 12.96 -4.98 15.40
N LYS A 131 13.52 -6.16 15.73
CA LYS A 131 14.49 -6.31 16.80
C LYS A 131 15.79 -5.54 16.51
N PHE A 132 16.28 -5.60 15.29
CA PHE A 132 17.47 -4.82 14.90
C PHE A 132 17.21 -3.31 14.92
N MET A 133 16.04 -2.89 14.45
CA MET A 133 15.57 -1.51 14.53
C MET A 133 15.51 -1.01 15.98
N HIS A 134 14.98 -1.82 16.91
CA HIS A 134 15.01 -1.51 18.34
C HIS A 134 16.44 -1.25 18.82
N ASP A 135 17.40 -2.11 18.47
CA ASP A 135 18.79 -1.95 18.91
C ASP A 135 19.45 -0.67 18.35
N LEU A 136 19.16 -0.33 17.09
CA LEU A 136 19.60 0.92 16.46
C LEU A 136 19.03 2.16 17.15
N LEU A 137 17.71 2.18 17.38
CA LEU A 137 17.01 3.28 18.04
C LEU A 137 17.45 3.44 19.49
N TRP A 138 17.60 2.32 20.20
CA TRP A 138 18.13 2.30 21.55
C TRP A 138 19.53 2.92 21.61
N ALA A 139 20.42 2.56 20.68
CA ALA A 139 21.77 3.13 20.60
C ALA A 139 21.77 4.65 20.31
N LYS A 140 20.74 5.14 19.59
CA LYS A 140 20.54 6.57 19.29
C LYS A 140 19.85 7.36 20.41
N GLY A 141 19.38 6.68 21.45
CA GLY A 141 18.76 7.31 22.63
C GLY A 141 17.23 7.23 22.66
N TYR A 142 16.59 6.67 21.63
CA TYR A 142 15.15 6.42 21.61
C TYR A 142 14.86 5.12 22.37
N LYS A 143 14.45 5.24 23.63
CA LYS A 143 14.26 4.10 24.53
C LYS A 143 12.80 3.67 24.58
N ALA A 144 12.52 2.44 24.18
CA ALA A 144 11.23 1.80 24.37
C ALA A 144 11.42 0.29 24.65
N PRO A 145 10.46 -0.39 25.31
CA PRO A 145 10.57 -1.82 25.60
C PRO A 145 10.65 -2.65 24.31
N LEU A 146 11.49 -3.70 24.29
CA LEU A 146 11.59 -4.60 23.12
C LEU A 146 10.23 -5.22 22.75
N SER A 147 9.37 -5.53 23.72
CA SER A 147 8.03 -6.06 23.44
C SER A 147 7.26 -5.15 22.49
N PHE A 148 7.37 -3.82 22.65
CA PHE A 148 6.69 -2.86 21.78
C PHE A 148 7.09 -3.01 20.29
N PHE A 149 8.28 -3.54 20.01
CA PHE A 149 8.76 -3.84 18.66
C PHE A 149 8.36 -5.23 18.15
N LEU A 150 7.94 -6.14 19.02
CA LEU A 150 7.61 -7.52 18.66
C LEU A 150 6.13 -7.73 18.34
N GLU A 151 5.28 -6.74 18.62
CA GLU A 151 3.90 -6.68 18.14
C GLU A 151 3.86 -6.55 16.61
N THR A 152 3.12 -7.46 15.96
CA THR A 152 2.99 -7.54 14.50
C THR A 152 1.81 -6.76 13.97
N GLU A 153 0.77 -6.62 14.79
CA GLU A 153 -0.42 -5.87 14.42
C GLU A 153 -0.18 -4.38 14.48
N TYR A 154 -0.91 -3.63 13.67
CA TYR A 154 -0.86 -2.18 13.72
C TYR A 154 -1.23 -1.70 15.13
N ASN A 155 -0.37 -0.85 15.69
CA ASN A 155 -0.58 -0.22 16.98
C ASN A 155 -0.36 1.28 16.83
N LYS A 156 -1.43 2.05 17.04
CA LYS A 156 -1.40 3.51 16.88
C LYS A 156 -0.34 4.17 17.77
N GLU A 157 -0.17 3.72 19.01
CA GLU A 157 0.85 4.28 19.91
C GLU A 157 2.26 4.03 19.37
N PHE A 158 2.48 2.85 18.79
CA PHE A 158 3.75 2.48 18.18
C PHE A 158 4.05 3.33 16.94
N ASP A 159 3.04 3.50 16.09
CA ASP A 159 3.14 4.33 14.89
C ASP A 159 3.41 5.81 15.25
N MET A 160 2.69 6.35 16.23
CA MET A 160 2.95 7.70 16.75
C MET A 160 4.35 7.85 17.36
N PHE A 161 4.86 6.82 18.03
CA PHE A 161 6.26 6.82 18.50
C PHE A 161 7.26 6.88 17.33
N LEU A 162 7.00 6.18 16.23
CA LEU A 162 7.83 6.29 15.03
C LEU A 162 7.73 7.67 14.38
N TYR A 163 6.50 8.19 14.28
CA TYR A 163 6.21 9.42 13.56
C TYR A 163 6.58 10.69 14.36
N GLU A 164 6.07 10.86 15.57
CA GLU A 164 6.23 12.09 16.34
C GLU A 164 7.53 12.13 17.16
N ASP A 165 7.90 11.02 17.81
CA ASP A 165 9.07 11.02 18.70
C ASP A 165 10.40 10.88 17.93
N ILE A 166 10.41 10.09 16.85
CA ILE A 166 11.61 9.86 16.03
C ILE A 166 11.58 10.69 14.74
N GLY A 167 10.45 10.67 14.02
CA GLY A 167 10.31 11.31 12.72
C GLY A 167 10.69 10.39 11.55
N TYR A 168 9.83 10.31 10.53
CA TYR A 168 10.10 9.49 9.35
C TYR A 168 11.35 9.91 8.58
N ASP A 169 11.73 11.19 8.60
CA ASP A 169 12.98 11.66 7.99
C ASP A 169 14.21 10.98 8.62
N VAL A 170 14.21 10.83 9.95
CA VAL A 170 15.28 10.16 10.70
C VAL A 170 15.21 8.66 10.49
N LEU A 171 14.00 8.07 10.55
CA LEU A 171 13.81 6.64 10.33
C LEU A 171 14.23 6.19 8.93
N ASN A 172 13.86 6.94 7.89
CA ASN A 172 14.23 6.62 6.52
C ASN A 172 15.75 6.59 6.33
N GLN A 173 16.51 7.40 7.08
CA GLN A 173 17.98 7.35 7.06
C GLN A 173 18.56 6.21 7.91
N LEU A 174 17.96 5.94 9.07
CA LEU A 174 18.45 4.89 9.99
C LEU A 174 18.14 3.47 9.52
N LEU A 175 17.03 3.30 8.80
CA LEU A 175 16.51 1.99 8.40
C LEU A 175 16.86 1.63 6.95
N VAL A 176 17.68 2.44 6.26
CA VAL A 176 18.19 2.11 4.92
C VAL A 176 18.83 0.72 4.94
N GLY A 177 18.37 -0.15 4.03
CA GLY A 177 18.87 -1.51 3.91
C GLY A 177 18.31 -2.49 4.95
N LEU A 178 17.46 -2.02 5.88
CA LEU A 178 16.72 -2.86 6.81
C LEU A 178 15.27 -3.07 6.37
N PHE A 179 14.60 -1.99 5.99
CA PHE A 179 13.26 -1.99 5.39
C PHE A 179 13.31 -1.29 4.03
N ILE A 180 12.31 -1.57 3.19
CA ILE A 180 12.12 -0.86 1.91
C ILE A 180 11.82 0.62 2.19
N SER A 181 10.87 0.87 3.09
CA SER A 181 10.58 2.19 3.65
C SER A 181 10.38 2.07 5.16
N ALA A 182 10.46 3.20 5.90
CA ALA A 182 10.17 3.20 7.32
C ALA A 182 8.70 2.83 7.64
N TYR A 183 7.77 3.07 6.70
CA TYR A 183 6.37 2.72 6.87
C TYR A 183 6.16 1.22 6.98
N GLY A 184 6.92 0.41 6.23
CA GLY A 184 6.90 -1.05 6.35
C GLY A 184 7.35 -1.60 7.72
N ALA A 185 7.81 -0.75 8.65
CA ALA A 185 8.13 -1.17 10.02
C ALA A 185 6.94 -1.06 10.99
N THR A 186 5.83 -0.42 10.61
CA THR A 186 4.71 -0.12 11.52
C THR A 186 3.89 -1.36 11.87
N SER A 187 3.69 -2.28 10.93
CA SER A 187 3.03 -3.57 11.13
C SER A 187 3.48 -4.61 10.11
N LEU A 188 3.12 -5.88 10.33
CA LEU A 188 3.40 -6.96 9.38
C LEU A 188 2.61 -6.81 8.07
N ARG A 189 1.39 -6.28 8.14
CA ARG A 189 0.57 -6.00 6.94
C ARG A 189 1.19 -4.88 6.11
N GLU A 190 1.67 -3.81 6.76
CA GLU A 190 2.40 -2.73 6.08
C GLU A 190 3.74 -3.20 5.52
N TYR A 191 4.44 -4.09 6.23
CA TYR A 191 5.67 -4.72 5.72
C TYR A 191 5.42 -5.49 4.43
N PHE A 192 4.34 -6.28 4.40
CA PHE A 192 3.92 -7.01 3.21
C PHE A 192 3.56 -6.03 2.08
N ALA A 193 2.71 -5.03 2.37
CA ALA A 193 2.25 -4.07 1.37
C ALA A 193 3.37 -3.24 0.74
N THR A 194 4.26 -2.69 1.58
CA THR A 194 5.42 -1.93 1.11
C THR A 194 6.36 -2.77 0.24
N GLY A 195 6.55 -4.05 0.59
CA GLY A 195 7.34 -4.95 -0.24
C GLY A 195 6.65 -5.34 -1.54
N PHE A 196 5.33 -5.43 -1.56
CA PHE A 196 4.53 -5.73 -2.75
C PHE A 196 4.61 -4.58 -3.76
N VAL A 197 4.56 -3.34 -3.27
CA VAL A 197 4.82 -2.13 -4.07
C VAL A 197 6.21 -2.20 -4.72
N GLU A 198 7.26 -2.44 -3.93
CA GLU A 198 8.63 -2.58 -4.46
C GLU A 198 8.75 -3.70 -5.51
N TYR A 199 8.04 -4.82 -5.30
CA TYR A 199 8.02 -5.94 -6.24
C TYR A 199 7.50 -5.52 -7.62
N TYR A 200 6.44 -4.72 -7.70
CA TYR A 200 5.89 -4.29 -8.99
C TYR A 200 6.52 -3.03 -9.57
N ILE A 201 7.24 -2.23 -8.76
CA ILE A 201 7.96 -1.03 -9.24
C ILE A 201 9.29 -1.37 -9.89
N ASP A 202 10.10 -2.26 -9.29
CA ASP A 202 11.43 -2.62 -9.80
C ASP A 202 11.44 -4.04 -10.37
N PRO A 203 11.37 -4.22 -11.72
CA PRO A 203 11.36 -5.54 -12.35
C PRO A 203 12.60 -6.40 -12.06
N SER A 204 13.70 -5.79 -11.59
CA SER A 204 14.90 -6.54 -11.20
C SER A 204 14.74 -7.24 -9.85
N HIS A 205 13.88 -6.69 -8.99
CA HIS A 205 13.65 -7.09 -7.60
C HIS A 205 14.95 -7.15 -6.77
N GLU A 206 16.03 -6.47 -7.19
CA GLU A 206 17.35 -6.62 -6.58
C GLU A 206 17.36 -6.08 -5.14
N MET A 207 16.73 -4.93 -4.92
CA MET A 207 16.59 -4.35 -3.59
C MET A 207 15.74 -5.25 -2.68
N LEU A 208 14.60 -5.73 -3.16
CA LEU A 208 13.71 -6.59 -2.40
C LEU A 208 14.35 -7.95 -2.06
N LYS A 209 15.02 -8.62 -3.01
CA LYS A 209 15.74 -9.88 -2.78
C LYS A 209 16.83 -9.74 -1.72
N LYS A 210 17.48 -8.58 -1.67
CA LYS A 210 18.56 -8.29 -0.72
C LYS A 210 18.03 -7.95 0.66
N ILE A 211 17.03 -7.08 0.73
CA ILE A 211 16.51 -6.54 1.99
C ILE A 211 15.51 -7.52 2.61
N SER A 212 14.60 -8.09 1.83
CA SER A 212 13.45 -8.89 2.28
C SER A 212 13.30 -10.20 1.46
N PRO A 213 14.29 -11.12 1.51
CA PRO A 213 14.30 -12.33 0.67
C PRO A 213 13.11 -13.28 0.90
N GLU A 214 12.60 -13.41 2.12
CA GLU A 214 11.44 -14.28 2.37
C GLU A 214 10.16 -13.66 1.80
N LEU A 215 10.03 -12.34 1.86
CA LEU A 215 8.92 -11.62 1.26
C LEU A 215 8.94 -11.73 -0.29
N TYR A 216 10.12 -11.58 -0.91
CA TYR A 216 10.29 -11.82 -2.35
C TYR A 216 9.86 -13.23 -2.78
N LYS A 217 10.29 -14.26 -2.03
CA LYS A 217 9.90 -15.65 -2.32
C LYS A 217 8.39 -15.82 -2.23
N LYS A 218 7.75 -15.19 -1.24
CA LYS A 218 6.30 -15.26 -1.07
C LYS A 218 5.59 -14.63 -2.27
N PHE A 219 5.97 -13.44 -2.72
CA PHE A 219 5.36 -12.84 -3.92
C PHE A 219 5.56 -13.68 -5.17
N SER A 220 6.77 -14.20 -5.38
CA SER A 220 7.04 -15.08 -6.52
C SER A 220 6.20 -16.37 -6.51
N SER A 221 5.81 -16.87 -5.34
CA SER A 221 4.86 -17.98 -5.23
C SER A 221 3.40 -17.54 -5.48
N LEU A 222 2.99 -16.38 -4.99
CA LEU A 222 1.63 -15.84 -5.19
C LEU A 222 1.35 -15.52 -6.67
N GLU A 223 2.35 -15.08 -7.43
CA GLU A 223 2.19 -14.80 -8.85
C GLU A 223 1.90 -16.03 -9.71
N LYS A 224 2.21 -17.24 -9.22
CA LYS A 224 1.99 -18.47 -9.95
C LYS A 224 0.70 -19.13 -9.47
N PRO A 225 -0.37 -19.15 -10.29
CA PRO A 225 -1.65 -19.73 -9.88
C PRO A 225 -1.54 -21.20 -9.43
N GLU A 226 -0.60 -21.93 -10.02
CA GLU A 226 -0.39 -23.36 -9.83
C GLU A 226 0.22 -23.72 -8.46
N GLU A 227 0.81 -22.76 -7.75
CA GLU A 227 1.42 -22.98 -6.42
C GLU A 227 0.44 -22.72 -5.25
N LEU A 228 -0.77 -22.21 -5.54
CA LEU A 228 -1.83 -21.96 -4.54
C LEU A 228 -2.77 -23.16 -4.34
N ASP A 229 -2.72 -24.16 -5.23
CA ASP A 229 -3.64 -25.32 -5.26
C ASP A 229 -3.01 -26.63 -4.72
N ILE A 230 -1.80 -26.60 -4.15
CA ILE A 230 -1.06 -27.85 -3.84
C ILE A 230 -1.41 -28.48 -2.48
N ASP A 231 -2.23 -27.83 -1.63
CA ASP A 231 -2.62 -28.39 -0.31
C ASP A 231 -4.15 -28.42 -0.09
N ALA A 232 -4.90 -29.00 -1.02
CA ALA A 232 -6.29 -29.43 -0.83
C ALA A 232 -6.45 -30.96 -0.77
#